data_AF-A0A6M1RXY2-F1
#
_entry.id   AF-A0A6M1RXY2-F1
#
_cell.length_a   1.000
_cell.length_b   1.000
_cell.length_c   1.000
_cell.angle_alpha   90.00
_cell.angle_beta   90.00
_cell.angle_gamma   90.00
#
_symmetry.space_group_name_H-M   'P 1'
#
loop_
_entity.id
_entity.type
_entity.pdbx_description
1 polymer ?
#
loop_
_entity_poly.entity_id
_entity_poly.type
_entity_poly.pdbx_seq_one_letter_code
_entity_poly.pdbx_strand_id
1 'polypeptide(L)'
;MSKRLLSLWLVAVGLWGPAVGPAVGQGTITVVLPQPLGMGSDRLHLFFYPIDINGDGVVDFTFAADVGALMLRTERANRVVIRSSPPPDLGGPVARLEEGAQIGPSLEPSLAWVSSDLRDGYVSPGEWEFTPIAIHLSTGTASEWPRSPGARGFIGIGFELEDGWHYGYFDAILAAEGGGVLLGWAYNSIPNAPIIARPVPEPSTWALLVGGGLVMVWFRQKRNARMG
;
A
#
# COMPACT_ATOMS: atom_id res chain seq x y z
N MET A 1 5.69 69.73 -15.94
CA MET A 1 4.59 69.54 -16.92
C MET A 1 4.89 68.33 -17.79
N SER A 2 4.03 67.31 -17.68
CA SER A 2 3.61 66.36 -18.72
C SER A 2 4.66 65.70 -19.64
N LYS A 3 4.99 64.44 -19.34
CA LYS A 3 5.13 63.38 -20.37
C LYS A 3 4.40 62.13 -19.90
N ARG A 4 3.15 61.99 -20.36
CA ARG A 4 2.41 60.72 -20.35
C ARG A 4 3.12 59.78 -21.33
N LEU A 5 3.65 58.67 -20.84
CA LEU A 5 4.04 57.52 -21.66
C LEU A 5 3.98 56.25 -20.82
N LEU A 6 3.08 55.38 -21.26
CA LEU A 6 3.16 53.92 -21.23
C LEU A 6 3.10 53.20 -19.88
N SER A 7 1.86 52.97 -19.47
CA SER A 7 1.28 51.63 -19.28
C SER A 7 2.10 50.62 -18.49
N LEU A 8 1.97 50.70 -17.16
CA LEU A 8 2.25 49.62 -16.23
C LEU A 8 1.38 48.40 -16.56
N TRP A 9 2.06 47.28 -16.81
CA TRP A 9 1.51 45.93 -16.85
C TRP A 9 0.79 45.59 -15.54
N LEU A 10 -0.52 45.40 -15.63
CA LEU A 10 -1.33 44.72 -14.61
C LEU A 10 -2.47 44.00 -15.35
N VAL A 11 -2.12 42.90 -16.02
CA VAL A 11 -3.11 41.88 -16.33
C VAL A 11 -3.11 40.94 -15.13
N ALA A 12 -4.15 41.05 -14.32
CA ALA A 12 -4.49 40.09 -13.30
C ALA A 12 -4.65 38.72 -13.96
N VAL A 13 -3.63 37.86 -13.83
CA VAL A 13 -3.74 36.45 -14.17
C VAL A 13 -4.66 35.84 -13.12
N GLY A 14 -5.82 35.38 -13.58
CA GLY A 14 -6.83 34.74 -12.77
C GLY A 14 -6.23 33.61 -11.94
N LEU A 15 -6.28 33.78 -10.63
CA LEU A 15 -6.06 32.75 -9.63
C LEU A 15 -7.31 31.86 -9.53
N TRP A 16 -7.73 31.32 -10.67
CA TRP A 16 -8.71 30.24 -10.77
C TRP A 16 -7.99 29.12 -11.52
N GLY A 17 -6.97 28.55 -10.86
CA GLY A 17 -6.58 27.19 -11.20
C GLY A 17 -7.81 26.31 -10.97
N PRO A 18 -8.13 25.34 -11.85
CA PRO A 18 -9.12 24.36 -11.51
C PRO A 18 -8.63 23.72 -10.20
N ALA A 19 -9.41 23.89 -9.13
CA ALA A 19 -9.35 22.95 -8.03
C ALA A 19 -9.66 21.60 -8.67
N VAL A 20 -8.61 20.81 -8.89
CA VAL A 20 -8.77 19.38 -9.13
C VAL A 20 -9.25 18.85 -7.79
N GLY A 21 -10.56 18.93 -7.55
CA GLY A 21 -11.19 18.11 -6.54
C GLY A 21 -10.85 16.64 -6.85
N PRO A 22 -10.80 15.76 -5.84
CA PRO A 22 -10.59 14.35 -6.10
C PRO A 22 -11.64 13.90 -7.11
N ALA A 23 -11.19 13.58 -8.32
CA ALA A 23 -12.02 12.83 -9.24
C ALA A 23 -12.22 11.48 -8.56
N VAL A 24 -13.42 11.24 -8.04
CA VAL A 24 -13.85 9.92 -7.56
C VAL A 24 -13.98 9.04 -8.81
N GLY A 25 -12.83 8.58 -9.31
CA GLY A 25 -12.76 7.41 -10.17
C GLY A 25 -13.13 6.23 -9.29
N GLN A 26 -14.31 5.67 -9.54
CA GLN A 26 -14.97 4.71 -8.65
C GLN A 26 -14.08 3.55 -8.24
N GLY A 27 -13.96 3.38 -6.92
CA GLY A 27 -13.83 2.09 -6.25
C GLY A 27 -12.43 1.58 -5.99
N THR A 28 -11.35 2.28 -6.32
CA THR A 28 -10.01 1.85 -5.85
C THR A 28 -9.11 3.04 -5.58
N ILE A 29 -8.58 3.09 -4.37
CA ILE A 29 -7.53 4.01 -3.96
C ILE A 29 -6.22 3.24 -4.01
N THR A 30 -5.26 3.73 -4.80
CA THR A 30 -3.90 3.18 -4.88
C THR A 30 -2.93 4.21 -4.35
N VAL A 31 -2.12 3.81 -3.37
CA VAL A 31 -1.04 4.63 -2.80
C VAL A 31 0.30 4.03 -3.24
N VAL A 32 1.05 4.84 -3.99
CA VAL A 32 2.43 4.54 -4.38
C VAL A 32 3.35 5.24 -3.40
N LEU A 33 4.26 4.51 -2.75
CA LEU A 33 5.26 5.15 -1.90
C LEU A 33 6.25 5.94 -2.76
N PRO A 34 6.63 7.18 -2.37
CA PRO A 34 7.54 8.02 -3.15
C PRO A 34 8.92 7.36 -3.34
N GLN A 35 9.30 6.53 -2.37
CA GLN A 35 10.42 5.60 -2.45
C GLN A 35 9.98 4.28 -1.80
N PRO A 36 10.39 3.12 -2.33
CA PRO A 36 10.11 1.84 -1.69
C PRO A 36 10.62 1.83 -0.24
N LEU A 37 9.79 1.34 0.68
CA LEU A 37 10.13 1.28 2.10
C LEU A 37 10.83 -0.05 2.40
N GLY A 38 12.13 0.01 2.68
CA GLY A 38 12.90 -1.13 3.15
C GLY A 38 12.52 -1.49 4.60
N MET A 39 12.08 -2.72 4.79
CA MET A 39 11.71 -3.31 6.08
C MET A 39 12.74 -4.38 6.43
N GLY A 40 13.56 -4.12 7.45
CA GLY A 40 14.63 -5.01 7.87
C GLY A 40 15.23 -4.61 9.20
N SER A 41 16.06 -5.48 9.77
CA SER A 41 16.76 -5.26 11.04
C SER A 41 18.26 -5.08 10.83
N ASP A 42 18.90 -4.33 11.72
CA ASP A 42 20.35 -4.17 11.83
C ASP A 42 21.01 -5.31 12.63
N ARG A 43 20.26 -6.38 12.93
CA ARG A 43 20.62 -7.55 13.75
C ARG A 43 20.64 -7.33 15.27
N LEU A 44 20.36 -6.12 15.75
CA LEU A 44 20.37 -5.81 17.18
C LEU A 44 19.05 -5.21 17.65
N HIS A 45 18.27 -4.64 16.74
CA HIS A 45 17.04 -3.93 17.07
C HIS A 45 15.84 -4.47 16.29
N LEU A 46 14.71 -4.48 16.98
CA LEU A 46 13.40 -4.60 16.37
C LEU A 46 12.99 -3.22 15.84
N PHE A 47 12.60 -3.16 14.57
CA PHE A 47 12.08 -1.95 13.94
C PHE A 47 10.59 -2.08 13.68
N PHE A 48 9.86 -0.99 13.92
CA PHE A 48 8.44 -0.86 13.62
C PHE A 48 8.23 0.13 12.48
N TYR A 49 7.39 -0.25 11.52
CA TYR A 49 7.00 0.56 10.38
C TYR A 49 5.47 0.73 10.41
N PRO A 50 4.96 1.76 11.11
CA PRO A 50 3.52 2.03 11.16
C PRO A 50 3.04 2.52 9.79
N ILE A 51 1.90 2.00 9.36
CA ILE A 51 1.23 2.32 8.11
C ILE A 51 -0.18 2.82 8.43
N ASP A 52 -0.45 4.04 8.00
CA ASP A 52 -1.77 4.66 7.92
C ASP A 52 -2.22 4.53 6.45
N ILE A 53 -3.25 3.71 6.21
CA ILE A 53 -3.66 3.32 4.87
C ILE A 53 -4.57 4.36 4.24
N ASN A 54 -5.43 4.97 5.04
CA ASN A 54 -6.45 5.91 4.60
C ASN A 54 -6.00 7.38 4.70
N GLY A 55 -4.89 7.65 5.39
CA GLY A 55 -4.29 8.97 5.57
C GLY A 55 -4.99 9.83 6.63
N ASP A 56 -5.71 9.22 7.57
CA ASP A 56 -6.45 9.94 8.62
C ASP A 56 -5.60 10.31 9.85
N GLY A 57 -4.31 9.95 9.84
CA GLY A 57 -3.37 10.17 10.94
C GLY A 57 -3.38 9.06 11.99
N VAL A 58 -4.16 8.00 11.77
CA VAL A 58 -4.29 6.85 12.64
C VAL A 58 -3.61 5.64 12.00
N VAL A 59 -2.76 4.95 12.76
CA VAL A 59 -2.09 3.74 12.25
C VAL A 59 -3.10 2.60 12.15
N ASP A 60 -3.11 1.95 10.98
CA ASP A 60 -3.96 0.79 10.67
C ASP A 60 -3.21 -0.53 10.78
N PHE A 61 -1.94 -0.54 10.37
CA PHE A 61 -1.09 -1.73 10.39
C PHE A 61 0.34 -1.35 10.77
N THR A 62 1.05 -2.24 11.43
CA THR A 62 2.47 -2.04 11.75
C THR A 62 3.27 -3.23 11.29
N PHE A 63 4.20 -3.03 10.35
CA PHE A 63 5.21 -4.05 10.07
C PHE A 63 6.27 -4.02 11.17
N ALA A 64 6.72 -5.20 11.56
CA ALA A 64 7.78 -5.40 12.54
C ALA A 64 8.89 -6.24 11.91
N ALA A 65 10.13 -5.78 11.99
CA ALA A 65 11.28 -6.51 11.47
C ALA A 65 12.36 -6.67 12.54
N ASP A 66 12.73 -7.91 12.83
CA ASP A 66 13.89 -8.28 13.64
C ASP A 66 14.87 -9.15 12.82
N VAL A 67 15.89 -9.69 13.50
CA VAL A 67 16.97 -10.49 12.90
C VAL A 67 16.48 -11.78 12.25
N GLY A 68 15.40 -12.34 12.77
CA GLY A 68 14.86 -13.63 12.37
C GLY A 68 13.38 -13.58 11.99
N ALA A 69 12.73 -12.41 11.97
CA ALA A 69 11.31 -12.33 11.67
C ALA A 69 10.93 -11.05 10.94
N LEU A 70 9.99 -11.20 10.03
CA LEU A 70 9.16 -10.13 9.49
C LEU A 70 7.71 -10.46 9.87
N MET A 71 7.02 -9.50 10.47
CA MET A 71 5.69 -9.70 11.02
C MET A 71 4.80 -8.50 10.73
N LEU A 72 3.49 -8.71 10.82
CA LEU A 72 2.47 -7.68 10.65
C LEU A 72 1.56 -7.66 11.86
N ARG A 73 1.36 -6.49 12.46
CA ARG A 73 0.32 -6.26 13.45
C ARG A 73 -0.86 -5.55 12.81
N THR A 74 -2.05 -6.08 13.03
CA THR A 74 -3.31 -5.45 12.65
C THR A 74 -3.79 -4.56 13.77
N GLU A 75 -3.68 -3.24 13.64
CA GLU A 75 -4.12 -2.33 14.72
C GLU A 75 -5.65 -2.39 14.86
N ARG A 76 -6.15 -2.35 16.10
CA ARG A 76 -7.59 -2.43 16.42
C ARG A 76 -8.23 -3.69 15.84
N ALA A 77 -9.43 -3.56 15.27
CA ALA A 77 -10.19 -4.63 14.67
C ALA A 77 -9.71 -4.98 13.25
N ASN A 78 -8.64 -4.36 12.74
CA ASN A 78 -8.16 -4.65 11.38
C ASN A 78 -7.75 -6.12 11.25
N ARG A 79 -7.71 -6.60 10.01
CA ARG A 79 -7.46 -8.01 9.70
C ARG A 79 -6.53 -8.18 8.51
N VAL A 80 -5.82 -9.28 8.52
CA VAL A 80 -4.92 -9.72 7.46
C VAL A 80 -5.36 -11.09 6.96
N VAL A 81 -5.09 -11.38 5.68
CA VAL A 81 -5.26 -12.70 5.10
C VAL A 81 -4.08 -13.60 5.47
N ILE A 82 -4.37 -14.74 6.08
CA ILE A 82 -3.41 -15.80 6.35
C ILE A 82 -3.74 -17.06 5.56
N ARG A 83 -2.76 -17.94 5.39
CA ARG A 83 -3.03 -19.35 5.09
C ARG A 83 -3.12 -20.11 6.39
N SER A 84 -4.29 -20.68 6.69
CA SER A 84 -4.51 -21.39 7.94
C SER A 84 -3.58 -22.60 8.05
N SER A 85 -2.85 -22.69 9.15
CA SER A 85 -2.13 -23.90 9.53
C SER A 85 -3.13 -25.02 9.88
N PRO A 86 -2.78 -26.29 9.64
CA PRO A 86 -3.64 -27.40 10.08
C PRO A 86 -3.76 -27.42 11.62
N PRO A 87 -4.88 -27.93 12.17
CA PRO A 87 -5.04 -28.09 13.61
C PRO A 87 -3.86 -28.86 14.23
N PRO A 88 -3.41 -28.49 15.45
CA PRO A 88 -4.10 -27.66 16.45
C PRO A 88 -3.87 -26.13 16.32
N ASP A 89 -3.13 -25.66 15.32
CA ASP A 89 -2.81 -24.24 15.19
C ASP A 89 -4.07 -23.43 14.83
N LEU A 90 -4.31 -22.34 15.56
CA LEU A 90 -5.46 -21.43 15.32
C LEU A 90 -5.14 -20.31 14.31
N GLY A 91 -3.88 -20.18 13.92
CA GLY A 91 -3.39 -19.13 13.03
C GLY A 91 -2.69 -19.69 11.80
N GLY A 92 -1.72 -18.93 11.31
CA GLY A 92 -0.90 -19.30 10.16
C GLY A 92 -0.06 -18.12 9.69
N PRO A 93 0.88 -18.35 8.76
CA PRO A 93 1.62 -17.26 8.15
C PRO A 93 0.69 -16.36 7.34
N VAL A 94 1.01 -15.08 7.27
CA VAL A 94 0.41 -14.16 6.29
C VAL A 94 0.49 -14.80 4.91
N ALA A 95 -0.61 -14.78 4.16
CA ALA A 95 -0.67 -15.43 2.86
C ALA A 95 0.07 -14.61 1.80
N ARG A 96 0.87 -15.28 0.96
CA ARG A 96 1.41 -14.65 -0.25
C ARG A 96 0.39 -14.79 -1.37
N LEU A 97 -0.31 -13.70 -1.68
CA LEU A 97 -1.27 -13.66 -2.78
C LEU A 97 -0.58 -13.34 -4.10
N GLU A 98 -1.05 -13.96 -5.17
CA GLU A 98 -0.56 -13.71 -6.53
C GLU A 98 -1.32 -12.56 -7.20
N GLU A 99 -0.75 -12.04 -8.29
CA GLU A 99 -1.46 -11.08 -9.14
C GLU A 99 -2.77 -11.71 -9.65
N GLY A 100 -3.84 -10.92 -9.60
CA GLY A 100 -5.18 -11.39 -9.98
C GLY A 100 -5.98 -12.01 -8.84
N ALA A 101 -5.39 -12.22 -7.66
CA ALA A 101 -6.14 -12.70 -6.50
C ALA A 101 -7.26 -11.73 -6.11
N GLN A 102 -8.46 -12.26 -5.85
CA GLN A 102 -9.59 -11.48 -5.36
C GLN A 102 -9.57 -11.45 -3.83
N ILE A 103 -9.60 -10.24 -3.27
CA ILE A 103 -9.61 -10.00 -1.82
C ILE A 103 -10.92 -9.32 -1.48
N GLY A 104 -11.67 -9.89 -0.54
CA GLY A 104 -13.01 -9.41 -0.23
C GLY A 104 -13.62 -10.12 0.99
N PRO A 105 -14.95 -10.00 1.17
CA PRO A 105 -15.64 -10.61 2.30
C PRO A 105 -15.55 -12.15 2.29
N SER A 106 -15.45 -12.74 1.10
CA SER A 106 -15.22 -14.15 0.91
C SER A 106 -13.83 -14.36 0.30
N LEU A 107 -13.09 -15.30 0.87
CA LEU A 107 -11.77 -15.72 0.39
C LEU A 107 -11.86 -17.14 -0.19
N GLU A 108 -10.80 -17.58 -0.87
CA GLU A 108 -10.66 -18.99 -1.22
C GLU A 108 -10.60 -19.88 0.05
N PRO A 109 -11.00 -21.17 -0.02
CA PRO A 109 -11.17 -22.00 1.17
C PRO A 109 -9.91 -22.21 2.04
N SER A 110 -8.71 -22.06 1.47
CA SER A 110 -7.44 -22.19 2.19
C SER A 110 -7.00 -20.93 2.92
N LEU A 111 -7.71 -19.82 2.75
CA LEU A 111 -7.36 -18.53 3.34
C LEU A 111 -8.37 -18.13 4.41
N ALA A 112 -7.89 -17.39 5.40
CA ALA A 112 -8.72 -16.89 6.48
C ALA A 112 -8.38 -15.43 6.80
N TRP A 113 -9.41 -14.71 7.24
CA TRP A 113 -9.25 -13.40 7.86
C TRP A 113 -8.92 -13.58 9.34
N VAL A 114 -7.85 -12.94 9.80
CA VAL A 114 -7.49 -12.92 11.22
C VAL A 114 -7.06 -11.52 11.65
N SER A 115 -7.34 -11.17 12.89
CA SER A 115 -6.57 -10.15 13.61
C SER A 115 -5.27 -10.79 14.12
N SER A 116 -4.24 -9.98 14.37
CA SER A 116 -3.02 -10.46 15.02
C SER A 116 -3.29 -10.97 16.43
N ASP A 117 -4.31 -10.44 17.11
CA ASP A 117 -4.89 -11.11 18.26
C ASP A 117 -5.97 -12.11 17.81
N LEU A 118 -5.61 -13.39 17.82
CA LEU A 118 -6.50 -14.49 17.43
C LEU A 118 -7.61 -14.78 18.47
N ARG A 119 -7.50 -14.23 19.68
CA ARG A 119 -8.43 -14.52 20.77
C ARG A 119 -9.58 -13.53 20.82
N ASP A 120 -9.27 -12.24 20.97
CA ASP A 120 -10.29 -11.21 21.16
C ASP A 120 -10.55 -10.41 19.87
N GLY A 121 -9.70 -10.57 18.84
CA GLY A 121 -9.89 -10.01 17.51
C GLY A 121 -9.58 -8.51 17.44
N TYR A 122 -8.94 -7.95 18.46
CA TYR A 122 -8.68 -6.52 18.57
C TYR A 122 -7.32 -6.26 19.20
N VAL A 123 -6.44 -5.54 18.52
CA VAL A 123 -5.12 -5.19 19.05
C VAL A 123 -5.10 -3.73 19.50
N SER A 124 -4.88 -3.51 20.79
CA SER A 124 -4.74 -2.16 21.33
C SER A 124 -3.39 -1.54 20.94
N PRO A 125 -3.32 -0.22 20.73
CA PRO A 125 -2.05 0.44 20.43
C PRO A 125 -0.96 0.11 21.45
N GLY A 126 0.15 -0.44 20.98
CA GLY A 126 1.31 -0.81 21.81
C GLY A 126 1.34 -2.26 22.29
N GLU A 127 0.31 -3.06 22.05
CA GLU A 127 0.32 -4.50 22.32
C GLU A 127 1.26 -5.26 21.39
N TRP A 128 1.79 -6.38 21.87
CA TRP A 128 2.78 -7.19 21.18
C TRP A 128 2.17 -8.38 20.43
N GLU A 129 1.03 -8.16 19.79
CA GLU A 129 0.35 -9.17 18.98
C GLU A 129 0.73 -9.01 17.51
N PHE A 130 1.33 -10.05 16.92
CA PHE A 130 1.86 -10.01 15.56
C PHE A 130 1.56 -11.30 14.81
N THR A 131 1.08 -11.16 13.58
CA THR A 131 0.94 -12.26 12.64
C THR A 131 2.26 -12.43 11.85
N PRO A 132 2.85 -13.63 11.82
CA PRO A 132 4.13 -13.82 11.16
C PRO A 132 3.98 -13.76 9.63
N ILE A 133 4.81 -12.95 8.97
CA ILE A 133 5.01 -13.02 7.51
C ILE A 133 6.11 -14.04 7.21
N ALA A 134 7.21 -13.94 7.95
CA ALA A 134 8.31 -14.88 7.89
C ALA A 134 8.96 -15.01 9.27
N ILE A 135 9.29 -16.24 9.65
CA ILE A 135 10.15 -16.55 10.79
C ILE A 135 11.28 -17.43 10.27
N HIS A 136 12.52 -17.00 10.48
CA HIS A 136 13.76 -17.66 10.12
C HIS A 136 14.58 -17.95 11.38
N LEU A 137 14.73 -19.23 11.69
CA LEU A 137 15.51 -19.75 12.80
C LEU A 137 16.65 -20.61 12.24
N SER A 138 17.64 -20.93 13.08
CA SER A 138 18.71 -21.88 12.71
C SER A 138 18.20 -23.27 12.33
N THR A 139 16.98 -23.62 12.75
CA THR A 139 16.33 -24.90 12.49
C THR A 139 15.47 -24.91 11.22
N GLY A 140 15.20 -23.75 10.62
CA GLY A 140 14.35 -23.67 9.43
C GLY A 140 13.65 -22.34 9.26
N THR A 141 12.74 -22.29 8.28
CA THR A 141 12.03 -21.07 7.89
C THR A 141 10.55 -21.37 7.73
N ALA A 142 9.71 -20.56 8.35
CA ALA A 142 8.26 -20.60 8.21
C ALA A 142 7.80 -19.31 7.49
N SER A 143 7.38 -19.44 6.23
CA SER A 143 6.84 -18.34 5.42
C SER A 143 6.15 -18.90 4.17
N GLU A 144 5.18 -18.15 3.64
CA GLU A 144 4.65 -18.34 2.27
C GLU A 144 5.56 -17.72 1.19
N TRP A 145 6.43 -16.79 1.58
CA TRP A 145 7.39 -16.19 0.66
C TRP A 145 8.58 -17.12 0.46
N PRO A 146 9.22 -17.06 -0.72
CA PRO A 146 10.45 -17.80 -0.93
C PRO A 146 11.55 -17.27 -0.01
N ARG A 147 12.60 -18.10 0.14
CA ARG A 147 13.89 -17.66 0.69
C ARG A 147 14.53 -16.63 -0.24
N SER A 148 15.83 -16.39 -0.10
CA SER A 148 16.56 -15.53 -1.04
C SER A 148 16.73 -16.22 -2.42
N PRO A 149 16.51 -15.52 -3.55
CA PRO A 149 16.05 -14.13 -3.65
C PRO A 149 14.55 -13.98 -3.37
N GLY A 150 14.18 -12.85 -2.74
CA GLY A 150 12.79 -12.53 -2.44
C GLY A 150 11.92 -12.40 -3.69
N ALA A 151 10.61 -12.55 -3.51
CA ALA A 151 9.63 -12.43 -4.59
C ALA A 151 8.58 -11.36 -4.30
N ARG A 152 8.11 -10.72 -5.37
CA ARG A 152 6.94 -9.84 -5.32
C ARG A 152 5.69 -10.66 -4.99
N GLY A 153 4.81 -10.12 -4.18
CA GLY A 153 3.51 -10.69 -3.88
C GLY A 153 2.65 -9.69 -3.14
N PHE A 154 1.40 -10.08 -2.88
CA PHE A 154 0.44 -9.21 -2.22
C PHE A 154 0.02 -9.77 -0.86
N ILE A 155 -0.17 -8.88 0.12
CA ILE A 155 -0.72 -9.22 1.44
C ILE A 155 -2.13 -8.68 1.49
N GLY A 156 -3.13 -9.54 1.59
CA GLY A 156 -4.53 -9.10 1.71
C GLY A 156 -4.83 -8.52 3.08
N ILE A 157 -5.57 -7.40 3.10
CA ILE A 157 -5.93 -6.68 4.32
C ILE A 157 -7.41 -6.27 4.30
N GLY A 158 -7.98 -6.16 5.49
CA GLY A 158 -9.31 -5.61 5.70
C GLY A 158 -9.27 -4.67 6.90
N PHE A 159 -9.94 -3.54 6.78
CA PHE A 159 -9.99 -2.53 7.82
C PHE A 159 -11.35 -1.83 7.79
N GLU A 160 -11.73 -1.22 8.91
CA GLU A 160 -13.02 -0.55 9.06
C GLU A 160 -12.83 0.97 8.92
N LEU A 161 -13.61 1.58 8.03
CA LEU A 161 -13.78 3.03 7.91
C LEU A 161 -15.16 3.42 8.42
N GLU A 162 -15.47 4.72 8.45
CA GLU A 162 -16.74 5.24 8.94
C GLU A 162 -17.97 4.65 8.23
N ASP A 163 -17.84 4.26 6.96
CA ASP A 163 -18.90 3.66 6.13
C ASP A 163 -18.87 2.12 6.09
N GLY A 164 -17.95 1.49 6.82
CA GLY A 164 -17.91 0.06 7.06
C GLY A 164 -16.59 -0.61 6.64
N TRP A 165 -16.66 -1.89 6.29
CA TRP A 165 -15.47 -2.68 5.96
C TRP A 165 -14.93 -2.40 4.56
N HIS A 166 -13.62 -2.18 4.46
CA HIS A 166 -12.91 -2.06 3.19
C HIS A 166 -11.89 -3.18 3.03
N TYR A 167 -11.60 -3.52 1.78
CA TYR A 167 -10.67 -4.59 1.42
C TYR A 167 -9.56 -4.03 0.54
N GLY A 168 -8.34 -4.45 0.82
CA GLY A 168 -7.14 -3.95 0.16
C GLY A 168 -6.01 -4.96 0.16
N TYR A 169 -4.86 -4.50 -0.29
CA TYR A 169 -3.62 -5.24 -0.24
C TYR A 169 -2.40 -4.34 -0.11
N PHE A 170 -1.36 -4.85 0.55
CA PHE A 170 0.01 -4.36 0.39
C PHE A 170 0.67 -5.03 -0.80
N ASP A 171 1.49 -4.28 -1.53
CA ASP A 171 2.34 -4.78 -2.61
C ASP A 171 3.81 -4.73 -2.16
N ALA A 172 4.44 -5.88 -2.04
CA ALA A 172 5.75 -5.99 -1.44
C ALA A 172 6.63 -7.05 -2.12
N ILE A 173 7.94 -6.83 -2.06
CA ILE A 173 8.97 -7.82 -2.41
C ILE A 173 9.59 -8.31 -1.12
N LEU A 174 9.31 -9.55 -0.72
CA LEU A 174 9.77 -10.08 0.56
C LEU A 174 10.60 -11.35 0.35
N ALA A 175 11.58 -11.53 1.22
CA ALA A 175 12.36 -12.75 1.34
C ALA A 175 12.19 -13.29 2.76
N ALA A 176 11.96 -14.59 2.89
CA ALA A 176 11.70 -15.20 4.20
C ALA A 176 12.85 -15.08 5.21
N GLU A 177 14.06 -14.72 4.76
CA GLU A 177 15.29 -14.67 5.57
C GLU A 177 15.87 -13.25 5.72
N GLY A 178 15.30 -12.25 5.03
CA GLY A 178 16.01 -10.99 4.74
C GLY A 178 15.18 -9.72 4.84
N GLY A 179 13.99 -9.79 5.46
CA GLY A 179 13.04 -8.70 5.44
C GLY A 179 12.45 -8.49 4.05
N GLY A 180 12.17 -7.25 3.68
CA GLY A 180 11.66 -6.96 2.35
C GLY A 180 11.43 -5.49 2.09
N VAL A 181 10.73 -5.22 1.00
CA VAL A 181 10.48 -3.87 0.52
C VAL A 181 8.99 -3.71 0.26
N LEU A 182 8.36 -2.74 0.92
CA LEU A 182 7.00 -2.33 0.64
C LEU A 182 7.01 -1.30 -0.50
N LEU A 183 6.24 -1.56 -1.55
CA LEU A 183 6.13 -0.70 -2.73
C LEU A 183 4.97 0.29 -2.63
N GLY A 184 3.89 -0.13 -1.96
CA GLY A 184 2.68 0.64 -1.76
C GLY A 184 1.50 -0.26 -1.40
N TRP A 185 0.29 0.26 -1.54
CA TRP A 185 -0.94 -0.47 -1.27
C TRP A 185 -2.08 0.01 -2.15
N ALA A 186 -3.15 -0.78 -2.21
CA ALA A 186 -4.41 -0.33 -2.77
C ALA A 186 -5.59 -0.93 -2.00
N TYR A 187 -6.71 -0.23 -1.97
CA TYR A 187 -7.95 -0.71 -1.36
C TYR A 187 -9.19 -0.22 -2.11
N ASN A 188 -10.30 -0.95 -1.97
CA ASN A 188 -11.56 -0.55 -2.56
C ASN A 188 -12.25 0.50 -1.70
N SER A 189 -12.56 1.67 -2.27
CA SER A 189 -13.23 2.77 -1.55
C SER A 189 -14.73 2.54 -1.37
N ILE A 190 -15.30 1.48 -1.93
CA ILE A 190 -16.70 1.10 -1.74
C ILE A 190 -16.74 0.05 -0.63
N PRO A 191 -17.55 0.26 0.42
CA PRO A 191 -17.61 -0.65 1.54
C PRO A 191 -18.12 -2.02 1.08
N ASN A 192 -17.54 -3.06 1.67
CA ASN A 192 -17.76 -4.47 1.39
C ASN A 192 -17.45 -4.95 -0.05
N ALA A 193 -16.94 -4.07 -0.91
CA ALA A 193 -16.62 -4.43 -2.29
C ALA A 193 -15.23 -5.09 -2.38
N PRO A 194 -15.10 -6.20 -3.13
CA PRO A 194 -13.81 -6.85 -3.30
C PRO A 194 -12.85 -6.02 -4.17
N ILE A 195 -11.56 -6.33 -4.09
CA ILE A 195 -10.50 -5.79 -4.94
C ILE A 195 -9.71 -6.92 -5.58
N ILE A 196 -9.18 -6.69 -6.79
CA ILE A 196 -8.26 -7.60 -7.46
C ILE A 196 -6.83 -7.11 -7.23
N ALA A 197 -5.97 -7.96 -6.70
CA ALA A 197 -4.56 -7.66 -6.45
C ALA A 197 -3.82 -7.39 -7.77
N ARG A 198 -3.17 -6.22 -7.85
CA ARG A 198 -2.40 -5.79 -9.02
C ARG A 198 -1.15 -5.02 -8.59
N PRO A 199 -0.06 -5.10 -9.36
CA PRO A 199 1.12 -4.27 -9.15
C PRO A 199 0.77 -2.79 -8.96
N VAL A 200 1.15 -2.23 -7.81
CA VAL A 200 1.16 -0.79 -7.58
C VAL A 200 2.21 -0.20 -8.55
N PRO A 201 1.84 0.82 -9.35
CA PRO A 201 2.77 1.41 -10.32
C PRO A 201 4.02 1.97 -9.64
N GLU A 202 5.18 1.73 -10.22
CA GLU A 202 6.43 2.30 -9.69
C GLU A 202 6.43 3.83 -9.81
N PRO A 203 7.06 4.58 -8.88
CA PRO A 203 7.11 6.05 -8.91
C PRO A 203 7.58 6.64 -10.25
N SER A 204 8.53 5.96 -10.90
CA SER A 204 9.06 6.33 -12.22
C SER A 204 8.02 6.21 -13.33
N THR A 205 7.02 5.32 -13.20
CA THR A 205 5.92 5.17 -14.16
C THR A 205 5.11 6.45 -14.25
N TRP A 206 4.82 7.09 -13.12
CA TRP A 206 4.11 8.38 -13.09
C TRP A 206 4.96 9.51 -13.65
N ALA A 207 6.26 9.55 -13.31
CA ALA A 207 7.18 10.52 -13.88
C ALA A 207 7.23 10.43 -15.41
N LEU A 208 7.22 9.21 -15.96
CA LEU A 208 7.19 8.96 -17.40
C LEU A 208 5.84 9.28 -18.04
N LEU A 209 4.72 8.95 -17.40
CA LEU A 209 3.38 9.25 -17.92
C LEU A 209 3.10 10.76 -17.95
N VAL A 210 3.43 11.47 -16.86
CA VAL A 210 3.26 12.93 -16.78
C VAL A 210 4.27 13.63 -17.71
N GLY A 211 5.54 13.23 -17.67
CA GLY A 211 6.57 13.80 -18.54
C GLY A 211 6.28 13.57 -20.02
N GLY A 212 5.93 12.34 -20.41
CA GLY A 212 5.55 11.99 -21.78
C GLY A 212 4.29 12.71 -22.26
N GLY A 213 3.28 12.84 -21.40
CA GLY A 213 2.05 13.59 -21.70
C GLY A 213 2.30 15.06 -22.00
N LEU A 214 3.12 15.73 -21.19
CA LEU A 214 3.49 17.14 -21.40
C LEU A 214 4.27 17.35 -22.71
N VAL A 215 5.19 16.45 -23.02
CA VAL A 215 5.97 16.47 -24.27
C VAL A 215 5.05 16.31 -25.50
N MET A 216 4.09 15.37 -25.44
CA MET A 216 3.12 15.16 -26.52
C MET A 216 2.19 16.35 -26.75
N VAL A 217 1.70 17.00 -25.68
CA VAL A 217 0.88 18.22 -25.78
C VAL A 217 1.67 19.36 -26.41
N TRP A 218 2.93 19.54 -26.01
CA TRP A 218 3.82 20.57 -26.58
C TRP A 218 4.09 20.36 -28.07
N PHE A 219 4.33 19.12 -28.51
CA PHE A 219 4.49 18.81 -29.94
C PHE A 219 3.20 19.01 -30.76
N ARG A 220 2.02 18.70 -30.18
CA ARG A 220 0.72 18.95 -30.85
C ARG A 220 0.46 20.45 -31.02
N GLN A 221 0.75 21.27 -30.01
CA GLN A 221 0.60 22.73 -30.10
C GLN A 221 1.53 23.33 -31.16
N LYS A 222 2.79 22.89 -31.23
CA LYS A 222 3.74 23.34 -32.27
C LYS A 222 3.33 22.95 -33.69
N ARG A 223 2.67 21.79 -33.86
CA ARG A 223 2.21 21.34 -35.18
C ARG A 223 1.01 22.14 -35.67
N ASN A 224 0.08 22.47 -34.77
CA ASN A 224 -1.10 23.28 -35.12
C ASN A 224 -0.73 24.76 -35.38
N ALA A 225 0.28 25.30 -34.70
CA ALA A 225 0.79 26.65 -34.93
C ALA A 225 1.52 26.83 -36.28
N ARG A 226 1.86 25.75 -36.99
CA ARG A 226 2.49 25.79 -38.32
C ARG A 226 1.50 25.60 -39.48
N MET A 227 0.23 25.29 -39.18
CA MET A 227 -0.83 25.09 -40.17
C MET A 227 -1.90 26.20 -40.14
N GLY A 228 -1.67 27.28 -39.39
CA GLY A 228 -2.50 28.48 -39.34
C GLY A 228 -1.81 29.67 -39.94
#